data_AF-A0A5A7UPE8-F1
#
_entry.id   AF-A0A5A7UPE8-F1
#
_cell.length_a   1.000
_cell.length_b   1.000
_cell.length_c   1.000
_cell.angle_alpha   90.00
_cell.angle_beta   90.00
_cell.angle_gamma   90.00
#
_symmetry.space_group_name_H-M   'P 1'
#
loop_
_entity.id
_entity.type
_entity.pdbx_description
1 polymer ?
#
loop_
_entity_poly.entity_id
_entity_poly.type
_entity_poly.pdbx_seq_one_letter_code
_entity_poly.pdbx_strand_id
1 'polypeptide(L)'
;MSVSEANTQFYQQESAKLRAQIGNLQNLNRHLLGESISSLSVKDLKSLEVKLEKGLSRIRSRKNELLFSEIEYMQKREIELHTNNQLIRAKIAETERSQQNRNASNNGIAATGGRGDEGSMATNLEVNNHHHQYDSTNYFDPHHNHPISLQLV
;
A
#
# COMPACT_ATOMS: atom_id res chain seq x y z
N MET A 1 3.15 -54.91 -32.26
CA MET A 1 2.86 -53.48 -32.05
C MET A 1 4.13 -52.70 -32.33
N SER A 2 4.07 -51.71 -33.22
CA SER A 2 5.27 -50.90 -33.52
C SER A 2 5.56 -49.89 -32.40
N VAL A 3 6.79 -49.42 -32.29
CA VAL A 3 7.15 -48.38 -31.31
C VAL A 3 6.33 -47.09 -31.53
N SER A 4 6.04 -46.75 -32.79
CA SER A 4 5.20 -45.61 -33.16
C SER A 4 3.75 -45.78 -32.70
N GLU A 5 3.20 -46.99 -32.83
CA GLU A 5 1.85 -47.35 -32.41
C GLU A 5 1.72 -47.32 -30.87
N ALA A 6 2.73 -47.83 -30.15
CA ALA A 6 2.80 -47.75 -28.69
C ALA A 6 2.86 -46.31 -28.18
N ASN A 7 3.69 -45.46 -28.79
CA ASN A 7 3.76 -44.04 -28.43
C ASN A 7 2.43 -43.32 -28.70
N THR A 8 1.78 -43.62 -29.81
CA THR A 8 0.48 -43.02 -30.14
C THR A 8 -0.58 -43.39 -29.11
N GLN A 9 -0.66 -44.66 -28.71
CA GLN A 9 -1.58 -45.12 -27.67
C GLN A 9 -1.27 -44.49 -26.31
N PHE A 10 0.01 -44.37 -25.94
CA PHE A 10 0.43 -43.70 -24.71
C PHE A 10 -0.06 -42.26 -24.65
N TYR A 11 0.19 -41.46 -25.69
CA TYR A 11 -0.25 -40.06 -25.71
C TYR A 11 -1.78 -39.92 -25.76
N GLN A 12 -2.47 -40.85 -26.42
CA GLN A 12 -3.94 -40.88 -26.37
C GLN A 12 -4.45 -41.11 -24.95
N GLN A 13 -3.89 -42.07 -24.22
CA GLN A 13 -4.25 -42.32 -22.81
C GLN A 13 -3.94 -41.12 -21.92
N GLU A 14 -2.76 -40.52 -22.06
CA GLU A 14 -2.37 -39.37 -21.25
C GLU A 14 -3.27 -38.15 -21.52
N SER A 15 -3.60 -37.91 -22.79
CA SER A 15 -4.54 -36.83 -23.16
C SER A 15 -5.96 -37.08 -22.64
N ALA A 16 -6.43 -38.33 -22.60
CA ALA A 16 -7.72 -38.69 -22.02
C ALA A 16 -7.74 -38.46 -20.51
N LYS A 17 -6.67 -38.83 -19.81
CA LYS A 17 -6.49 -38.60 -18.38
C LYS A 17 -6.49 -37.12 -18.03
N LEU A 18 -5.75 -36.30 -18.78
CA LEU A 18 -5.74 -34.84 -18.60
C LEU A 18 -7.12 -34.23 -18.83
N ARG A 19 -7.84 -34.65 -19.88
CA ARG A 19 -9.23 -34.20 -20.13
C ARG A 19 -10.16 -34.52 -18.96
N ALA A 20 -10.06 -35.72 -18.39
CA ALA A 20 -10.84 -36.10 -17.22
C ALA A 20 -10.49 -35.24 -15.99
N GLN A 21 -9.21 -34.96 -15.76
CA GLN A 21 -8.77 -34.07 -14.67
C GLN A 21 -9.32 -32.65 -14.83
N ILE A 22 -9.28 -32.10 -16.05
CA ILE A 22 -9.85 -30.77 -16.36
C ILE A 22 -11.35 -30.77 -16.04
N GLY A 23 -12.10 -31.77 -16.50
CA GLY A 23 -13.53 -31.87 -16.21
C GLY A 23 -13.83 -31.92 -14.71
N ASN A 24 -13.04 -32.70 -13.95
CA ASN A 24 -13.18 -32.78 -12.50
C ASN A 24 -12.91 -31.44 -11.80
N LEU A 25 -11.88 -30.70 -12.23
CA LEU A 25 -11.55 -29.38 -11.69
C LEU A 25 -12.65 -28.36 -12.01
N GLN A 26 -13.18 -28.38 -13.23
CA GLN A 26 -14.29 -27.50 -13.63
C GLN A 26 -15.55 -27.79 -12.82
N ASN A 27 -15.90 -29.06 -12.61
CA ASN A 27 -17.03 -29.46 -11.77
C ASN A 27 -16.83 -28.99 -10.32
N LEU A 28 -15.63 -29.19 -9.78
CA LEU A 28 -15.29 -28.73 -8.43
C LEU A 28 -15.43 -27.22 -8.31
N ASN A 29 -14.98 -26.45 -9.31
CA ASN A 29 -15.08 -25.00 -9.29
C ASN A 29 -16.54 -24.52 -9.28
N ARG A 30 -17.39 -25.13 -10.13
CA ARG A 30 -18.84 -24.87 -10.10
C ARG A 30 -19.45 -25.13 -8.73
N HIS A 31 -19.13 -26.26 -8.10
CA HIS A 31 -19.59 -26.55 -6.75
C HIS A 31 -19.11 -25.51 -5.72
N LEU A 32 -17.83 -25.09 -5.79
CA LEU A 32 -17.30 -24.06 -4.90
C LEU A 32 -17.99 -22.71 -5.08
N LEU A 33 -18.48 -22.41 -6.28
CA LEU A 33 -19.27 -21.23 -6.61
C LEU A 33 -20.76 -21.36 -6.24
N GLY A 34 -21.19 -22.50 -5.69
CA GLY A 34 -22.59 -22.73 -5.35
C GLY A 34 -23.46 -23.17 -6.53
N GLU A 35 -22.86 -23.59 -7.64
CA GLU A 35 -23.56 -24.10 -8.83
C GLU A 35 -23.68 -25.62 -8.82
N SER A 36 -24.65 -26.18 -9.54
CA SER A 36 -24.87 -27.64 -9.70
C SER A 36 -24.99 -28.44 -8.38
N ILE A 37 -25.31 -27.76 -7.27
CA ILE A 37 -25.31 -28.33 -5.92
C ILE A 37 -26.38 -29.40 -5.73
N SER A 38 -27.51 -29.29 -6.43
CA SER A 38 -28.60 -30.27 -6.38
C SER A 38 -28.21 -31.69 -6.80
N SER A 39 -27.08 -31.84 -7.52
CA SER A 39 -26.54 -33.13 -7.94
C SER A 39 -25.64 -33.81 -6.91
N LEU A 40 -25.28 -33.11 -5.82
CA LEU A 40 -24.39 -33.61 -4.79
C LEU A 40 -25.15 -34.44 -3.75
N SER A 41 -24.49 -35.48 -3.24
CA SER A 41 -25.00 -36.20 -2.06
C SER A 41 -24.88 -35.33 -0.80
N VAL A 42 -25.65 -35.64 0.24
CA VAL A 42 -25.55 -34.95 1.55
C VAL A 42 -24.13 -35.02 2.13
N LYS A 43 -23.43 -36.14 1.90
CA LYS A 43 -22.04 -36.32 2.34
C LYS A 43 -21.10 -35.36 1.62
N ASP A 44 -21.24 -35.24 0.30
CA ASP A 44 -20.40 -34.35 -0.51
C ASP A 44 -20.69 -32.88 -0.23
N LEU A 45 -21.96 -32.54 0.02
CA LEU A 45 -22.37 -31.21 0.43
C LEU A 45 -21.73 -30.78 1.76
N LYS A 46 -21.74 -31.66 2.77
CA LYS A 46 -21.04 -31.40 4.05
C LYS A 46 -19.53 -31.25 3.85
N SER A 47 -18.93 -32.05 2.98
CA SER A 47 -17.49 -31.93 2.67
C SER A 47 -17.17 -30.59 2.01
N LEU A 48 -18.03 -30.13 1.09
CA LEU A 48 -17.92 -28.85 0.42
C LEU A 48 -18.06 -27.67 1.40
N GLU A 49 -19.07 -27.72 2.28
CA GLU A 49 -19.30 -26.72 3.33
C GLU A 49 -18.07 -26.58 4.24
N VAL A 50 -17.51 -27.69 4.73
CA VAL A 50 -16.30 -27.67 5.58
C VAL A 50 -15.10 -27.06 4.86
N LYS A 51 -14.94 -27.33 3.55
CA LYS A 51 -13.86 -26.72 2.75
C LYS A 51 -14.05 -25.22 2.61
N LEU A 52 -15.26 -24.77 2.31
CA LEU A 52 -15.59 -23.35 2.17
C LEU A 52 -15.40 -22.61 3.50
N GLU A 53 -15.87 -23.18 4.61
CA GLU A 53 -15.72 -22.57 5.94
C GLU A 53 -14.24 -22.39 6.30
N LYS A 54 -13.40 -23.40 6.06
CA LYS A 54 -11.95 -23.31 6.27
C LYS A 54 -11.30 -22.25 5.37
N GLY A 55 -11.68 -22.19 4.10
CA GLY A 55 -11.18 -21.19 3.16
C GLY A 55 -11.56 -19.76 3.60
N LEU A 56 -12.83 -19.57 3.95
CA LEU A 56 -13.36 -18.29 4.40
C LEU A 56 -12.73 -17.83 5.72
N SER A 57 -12.53 -18.75 6.66
CA SER A 57 -11.81 -18.49 7.91
C SER A 57 -10.41 -17.95 7.64
N ARG A 58 -9.63 -18.58 6.75
CA ARG A 58 -8.29 -18.11 6.37
C ARG A 58 -8.32 -16.73 5.72
N ILE A 59 -9.26 -16.49 4.81
CA ILE A 59 -9.42 -15.19 4.14
C ILE A 59 -9.72 -14.10 5.17
N ARG A 60 -10.65 -14.34 6.09
CA ARG A 60 -11.01 -13.40 7.17
C ARG A 60 -9.82 -13.10 8.07
N SER A 61 -9.11 -14.14 8.53
CA SER A 61 -7.91 -13.96 9.36
C SER A 61 -6.87 -13.10 8.65
N ARG A 62 -6.56 -13.41 7.39
CA ARG A 62 -5.58 -12.65 6.61
C ARG A 62 -6.03 -11.19 6.39
N LYS A 63 -7.30 -10.97 6.09
CA LYS A 63 -7.85 -9.61 5.95
C LYS A 63 -7.72 -8.83 7.25
N ASN A 64 -8.02 -9.46 8.39
CA ASN A 64 -7.91 -8.82 9.69
C ASN A 64 -6.45 -8.48 10.03
N GLU A 65 -5.51 -9.41 9.81
CA GLU A 65 -4.07 -9.14 9.99
C GLU A 65 -3.61 -7.91 9.20
N LEU A 66 -3.99 -7.83 7.91
CA LEU A 66 -3.63 -6.70 7.06
C LEU A 66 -4.28 -5.39 7.54
N LEU A 67 -5.56 -5.43 7.93
CA LEU A 67 -6.25 -4.25 8.45
C LEU A 67 -5.62 -3.74 9.75
N PHE A 68 -5.24 -4.63 10.67
CA PHE A 68 -4.56 -4.22 11.90
C PHE A 68 -3.20 -3.61 11.61
N SER A 69 -2.41 -4.22 10.72
CA SER A 69 -1.12 -3.66 10.29
C SER A 69 -1.28 -2.26 9.67
N GLU A 70 -2.32 -2.05 8.87
CA GLU A 70 -2.59 -0.76 8.24
C GLU A 70 -2.99 0.30 9.27
N ILE A 71 -3.85 -0.06 10.23
CA ILE A 71 -4.25 0.82 11.34
C ILE A 71 -3.03 1.25 12.16
N GLU A 72 -2.17 0.31 12.53
CA GLU A 72 -0.94 0.59 13.30
C GLU A 72 0.00 1.54 12.53
N TYR A 73 0.16 1.30 11.23
CA TYR A 73 0.96 2.16 10.36
C TYR A 73 0.40 3.59 10.30
N MET A 74 -0.91 3.74 10.09
CA MET A 74 -1.59 5.03 10.03
C MET A 74 -1.47 5.79 11.36
N GLN A 75 -1.65 5.12 12.50
CA GLN A 75 -1.51 5.73 13.83
C GLN A 75 -0.09 6.23 14.09
N LYS A 76 0.93 5.43 13.76
CA LYS A 76 2.32 5.87 13.86
C LYS A 76 2.58 7.08 12.98
N ARG A 77 2.06 7.07 11.75
CA ARG A 77 2.23 8.18 10.81
C ARG A 77 1.55 9.46 11.30
N GLU A 78 0.38 9.36 11.89
CA GLU A 78 -0.33 10.48 12.51
C GLU A 78 0.52 11.12 13.62
N ILE A 79 1.09 10.32 14.51
CA ILE A 79 1.94 10.80 15.62
C ILE A 79 3.19 11.52 15.08
N GLU A 80 3.86 10.94 14.08
CA GLU A 80 5.04 11.56 13.45
C GLU A 80 4.69 12.91 12.82
N LEU A 81 3.60 12.97 12.06
CA LEU A 81 3.14 14.21 11.43
C LEU A 81 2.74 15.26 12.45
N HIS A 82 2.07 14.86 13.53
CA HIS A 82 1.69 15.76 14.61
C HIS A 82 2.92 16.33 15.32
N THR A 83 3.90 15.48 15.61
CA THR A 83 5.18 15.89 16.23
C THR A 83 5.95 16.86 15.33
N ASN A 84 6.07 16.55 14.04
CA ASN A 84 6.75 17.42 13.08
C ASN A 84 6.05 18.78 12.95
N ASN A 85 4.72 18.80 12.90
CA ASN A 85 3.95 20.05 12.86
C ASN A 85 4.18 20.90 14.12
N GLN A 86 4.20 20.29 15.31
CA GLN A 86 4.50 21.00 16.55
C GLN A 86 5.92 21.60 16.53
N LEU A 87 6.92 20.83 16.07
CA LEU A 87 8.30 21.30 15.96
C LEU A 87 8.42 22.50 15.00
N ILE A 88 7.75 22.44 13.85
CA ILE A 88 7.75 23.53 12.86
C ILE A 88 7.09 24.78 13.46
N ARG A 89 5.93 24.64 14.12
CA ARG A 89 5.26 25.77 14.79
C ARG A 89 6.14 26.42 15.86
N ALA A 90 6.84 25.63 16.67
CA ALA A 90 7.78 26.14 17.66
C ALA A 90 8.93 26.90 16.99
N LYS A 91 9.48 26.37 15.89
CA LYS A 91 10.56 27.02 15.14
C LYS A 91 10.12 28.33 14.48
N ILE A 92 8.90 28.41 13.98
CA ILE A 92 8.31 29.64 13.45
C ILE A 92 8.21 30.70 14.56
N ALA A 93 7.61 30.34 15.70
CA ALA A 93 7.46 31.27 16.83
C ALA A 93 8.81 31.80 17.35
N GLU A 94 9.85 30.95 17.39
CA GLU A 94 11.19 31.36 17.78
C GLU A 94 11.84 32.31 16.75
N THR A 95 11.64 32.03 15.46
CA THR A 95 12.14 32.89 14.37
C THR A 95 11.47 34.27 14.40
N GLU A 96 10.15 34.31 14.63
CA GLU A 96 9.38 35.56 14.76
C GLU A 96 9.83 36.38 15.97
N ARG A 97 10.04 35.76 17.14
CA ARG A 97 10.59 36.42 18.32
C ARG A 97 11.99 36.98 18.08
N SER A 98 12.84 36.19 17.43
CA SER A 98 14.20 36.61 17.07
C SER A 98 14.19 37.82 16.11
N GLN A 99 13.27 37.84 15.14
CA GLN A 99 13.08 38.99 14.23
C GLN A 99 12.57 40.23 14.97
N GLN A 100 11.57 40.08 15.86
CA GLN A 100 11.08 41.19 16.68
C GLN A 100 12.17 41.77 17.58
N ASN A 101 12.98 40.94 18.24
CA ASN A 101 14.10 41.38 19.06
C ASN A 101 15.20 42.08 18.23
N ARG A 102 15.50 41.60 17.01
CA ARG A 102 16.43 42.30 16.11
C ARG A 102 15.89 43.67 15.68
N ASN A 103 14.60 43.75 15.37
CA ASN A 103 13.96 45.01 14.97
C ASN A 103 13.92 46.02 16.13
N ALA A 104 13.69 45.56 17.36
CA ALA A 104 13.73 46.41 18.56
C ALA A 104 15.14 46.96 18.85
N SER A 105 16.18 46.13 18.68
CA SER A 105 17.58 46.56 18.83
C SER A 105 18.05 47.52 17.74
N ASN A 106 17.52 47.42 16.51
CA ASN A 106 17.79 48.37 15.42
C ASN A 106 17.03 49.69 15.58
N ASN A 107 15.91 49.73 16.31
CA ASN A 107 15.16 50.95 16.57
C ASN A 107 15.81 51.85 17.65
N GLY A 108 16.93 51.43 18.24
CA GLY A 108 17.75 52.22 19.17
C GLY A 108 18.76 53.18 18.50
N ILE A 109 18.89 53.17 17.17
CA ILE A 109 19.80 54.05 16.41
C ILE A 109 19.01 54.88 15.38
N ALA A 110 17.79 55.30 15.71
CA ALA A 110 17.00 56.23 14.91
C ALA A 110 16.52 57.42 15.74
N ALA A 111 17.48 58.10 16.38
CA ALA A 111 17.27 59.42 16.98
C ALA A 111 18.31 60.44 16.48
N THR A 112 18.68 60.40 15.19
CA THR A 112 19.31 61.54 14.50
C THR A 112 18.91 61.58 13.02
N GLY A 113 17.85 62.34 12.71
CA GLY A 113 17.61 63.09 11.47
C GLY A 113 17.72 62.39 10.11
N GLY A 114 16.58 62.31 9.38
CA GLY A 114 16.60 62.14 7.93
C GLY A 114 15.27 61.67 7.35
N ARG A 115 14.60 62.53 6.58
CA ARG A 115 13.36 62.25 5.83
C ARG A 115 13.63 61.36 4.62
N GLY A 116 12.70 60.43 4.35
CA GLY A 116 12.42 59.85 3.04
C GLY A 116 13.10 58.50 2.75
N ASP A 117 12.32 57.43 2.67
CA ASP A 117 12.07 56.67 1.43
C ASP A 117 11.29 55.38 1.77
N GLU A 118 10.17 55.18 1.08
CA GLU A 118 9.32 53.99 1.21
C GLU A 118 9.92 52.87 0.37
N GLY A 119 10.31 51.77 1.01
CA GLY A 119 10.50 50.50 0.30
C GLY A 119 11.66 49.68 0.81
N SER A 120 11.34 48.66 1.61
CA SER A 120 11.93 47.32 1.42
C SER A 120 11.22 46.31 2.34
N MET A 121 10.12 45.74 1.86
CA MET A 121 9.71 44.40 2.28
C MET A 121 10.49 43.41 1.41
N ALA A 122 11.61 42.92 1.92
CA ALA A 122 12.27 41.74 1.36
C ALA A 122 12.83 40.89 2.49
N THR A 123 11.95 40.16 3.18
CA THR A 123 12.38 39.02 3.98
C THR A 123 12.72 37.90 3.00
N ASN A 124 14.00 37.77 2.64
CA ASN A 124 14.53 36.60 1.97
C ASN A 124 14.43 35.41 2.95
N LEU A 125 13.28 34.73 2.95
CA LEU A 125 13.20 33.35 3.41
C LEU A 125 13.78 32.49 2.30
N GLU A 126 15.08 32.25 2.33
CA GLU A 126 15.66 31.09 1.66
C GLU A 126 15.12 29.85 2.36
N VAL A 127 13.94 29.41 1.93
CA VAL A 127 13.43 28.07 2.20
C VAL A 127 14.43 27.14 1.52
N ASN A 128 15.39 26.65 2.28
CA ASN A 128 16.28 25.58 1.85
C ASN A 128 15.41 24.35 1.59
N ASN A 129 14.87 24.28 0.38
CA ASN A 129 14.11 23.18 -0.18
C ASN A 129 15.07 22.00 -0.29
N HIS A 130 15.20 21.23 0.79
CA HIS A 130 15.46 19.81 0.62
C HIS A 130 14.17 19.22 0.06
N HIS A 131 14.04 19.35 -1.26
CA HIS A 131 13.07 18.64 -2.08
C HIS A 131 13.35 17.15 -1.90
N HIS A 132 12.79 16.55 -0.85
CA HIS A 132 12.51 15.12 -0.93
C HIS A 132 11.38 14.98 -1.92
N GLN A 133 11.81 14.74 -3.16
CA GLN A 133 10.99 14.25 -4.26
C GLN A 133 10.08 13.16 -3.67
N TYR A 134 8.79 13.46 -3.49
CA TYR A 134 7.79 12.44 -3.30
C TYR A 134 7.68 11.73 -4.65
N ASP A 135 8.55 10.75 -4.83
CA ASP A 135 8.52 9.84 -5.94
C ASP A 135 7.26 8.99 -5.80
N SER A 136 6.19 9.38 -6.51
CA SER A 136 4.89 8.70 -6.48
C SER A 136 4.95 7.28 -7.03
N THR A 137 6.11 6.85 -7.52
CA THR A 137 6.39 5.50 -8.01
C THR A 137 6.98 4.56 -6.95
N ASN A 138 7.34 5.07 -5.76
CA ASN A 138 7.97 4.26 -4.72
C ASN A 138 7.11 4.16 -3.46
N TYR A 139 6.08 3.31 -3.53
CA TYR A 139 5.48 2.71 -2.35
C TYR A 139 6.50 1.72 -1.75
N PHE A 140 7.33 2.19 -0.82
CA PHE A 140 8.24 1.31 -0.09
C PHE A 140 7.42 0.52 0.92
N ASP A 141 6.95 -0.66 0.51
CA ASP A 141 6.40 -1.68 1.39
C ASP A 141 7.56 -2.33 2.16
N PRO A 142 7.71 -2.10 3.48
CA PRO A 142 8.82 -2.66 4.25
C PRO A 142 8.69 -4.18 4.47
N HIS A 143 7.63 -4.82 3.99
CA HIS A 143 7.39 -6.26 4.15
C HIS A 143 7.44 -7.08 2.85
N HIS A 144 7.63 -6.47 1.68
CA HIS A 144 7.80 -7.20 0.41
C HIS A 144 9.22 -7.06 -0.12
N ASN A 145 10.00 -8.12 0.03
CA ASN A 145 11.41 -8.15 -0.37
C ASN A 145 11.65 -8.15 -1.90
N HIS A 146 10.67 -7.83 -2.75
CA HIS A 146 10.84 -7.72 -4.21
C HIS A 146 9.89 -6.64 -4.79
N PRO A 147 10.34 -5.76 -5.69
CA PRO A 147 9.46 -4.83 -6.39
C PRO A 147 8.55 -5.61 -7.36
N ILE A 148 7.23 -5.48 -7.20
CA ILE A 148 6.26 -5.97 -8.20
C ILE A 148 6.28 -4.98 -9.37
N SER A 149 7.08 -5.29 -10.38
CA SER A 149 7.00 -4.60 -11.67
C SER A 149 5.63 -4.85 -12.29
N LEU A 150 4.84 -3.79 -12.47
CA LEU A 150 3.65 -3.83 -13.33
C LEU A 150 4.13 -3.97 -14.78
N GLN A 151 4.16 -5.20 -15.30
CA GLN A 151 4.29 -5.45 -16.73
C GLN A 151 2.95 -5.11 -17.39
N LEU A 152 2.93 -4.00 -18.13
CA LEU A 152 1.78 -3.57 -18.94
C LEU A 152 1.56 -4.60 -20.07
N VAL A 153 0.32 -5.10 -20.20
CA VAL A 153 -0.16 -5.90 -21.35
C VAL A 153 -0.32 -5.00 -22.57
#